data_AF-A0A8H7D1S7-F1
#
_entry.id   AF-A0A8H7D1S7-F1
#
_cell.length_a   1.000
_cell.length_b   1.000
_cell.length_c   1.000
_cell.angle_alpha   90.00
_cell.angle_beta   90.00
_cell.angle_gamma   90.00
#
_symmetry.space_group_name_H-M   'P 1'
#
loop_
_entity.id
_entity.type
_entity.pdbx_description
1 polymer ?
#
loop_
_entity_poly.entity_id
_entity_poly.type
_entity_poly.pdbx_seq_one_letter_code
_entity_poly.pdbx_strand_id
1 'polypeptide(L)'
;MLRFAAVLLEIWLLPLPAMAARYPSYGTLQTTKSDGVLNVVINNTYSTINLFDMHVQSDLANLIETLQANDTDVRVVVFSKSVLPLYDTGFPDMLFPVALLWNITQLPQATIAVVEGRTRGIGNEFLMSCDMRFASTSPLRGAMYLSRLIGRGLTFEYVLSSADVDARTAARVGWVNAAFDTSRELHQYVQALAARIALFPAAGIVATKTGINAVTRPSRDVLVQDAQNVIAALVPTPPVQDAFKRFLQVTRNQSIGPMELNYGAEVRRLFN
;
A
#
# COMPACT_ATOMS: atom_id res chain seq x y z
N MET A 1 60.06 17.47 34.22
CA MET A 1 59.49 17.94 32.95
C MET A 1 58.79 16.77 32.27
N LEU A 2 57.47 16.90 32.04
CA LEU A 2 56.55 16.15 31.16
C LEU A 2 56.91 14.68 30.81
N ARG A 3 56.31 13.62 31.36
CA ARG A 3 54.91 13.12 31.21
C ARG A 3 54.36 13.25 29.78
N PHE A 4 54.59 12.23 28.95
CA PHE A 4 53.74 11.89 27.80
C PHE A 4 53.65 10.37 27.62
N ALA A 5 52.43 9.93 27.27
CA ALA A 5 52.05 8.63 26.71
C ALA A 5 52.11 7.39 27.62
N ALA A 6 50.96 7.04 28.21
CA ALA A 6 50.36 5.69 28.16
C ALA A 6 49.36 5.48 29.30
N VAL A 7 48.16 6.08 29.21
CA VAL A 7 46.95 5.54 29.85
C VAL A 7 45.75 5.90 28.96
N LEU A 8 45.43 5.02 28.02
CA LEU A 8 44.10 4.93 27.39
C LEU A 8 43.85 3.44 27.17
N LEU A 9 43.62 2.73 28.28
CA LEU A 9 42.96 1.43 28.27
C LEU A 9 41.44 1.67 28.31
N GLU A 10 40.73 0.92 27.47
CA GLU A 10 39.34 0.47 27.66
C GLU A 10 38.23 1.52 27.54
N ILE A 11 37.90 1.86 26.29
CA ILE A 11 36.51 2.12 25.91
C ILE A 11 36.11 1.07 24.86
N TRP A 12 35.49 0.02 25.36
CA TRP A 12 34.45 -0.81 24.75
C TRP A 12 34.33 -0.78 23.22
N LEU A 13 34.73 -1.91 22.64
CA LEU A 13 34.22 -2.49 21.40
C LEU A 13 32.69 -2.68 21.47
N LEU A 14 31.93 -1.60 21.31
CA LEU A 14 30.56 -1.74 20.83
C LEU A 14 30.63 -1.82 19.31
N PRO A 15 30.06 -2.85 18.66
CA PRO A 15 29.84 -2.79 17.23
C PRO A 15 29.01 -1.53 16.97
N LEU A 16 29.54 -0.60 16.18
CA LEU A 16 28.73 0.46 15.61
C LEU A 16 27.50 -0.21 14.99
N PRO A 17 26.26 0.21 15.33
CA PRO A 17 25.09 -0.35 14.64
C PRO A 17 25.35 -0.18 13.16
N ALA A 18 25.25 -1.30 12.42
CA ALA A 18 25.46 -1.30 10.98
C ALA A 18 24.67 -0.13 10.41
N MET A 19 25.38 0.88 9.88
CA MET A 19 24.76 2.00 9.20
C MET A 19 24.01 1.37 8.05
N ALA A 20 22.69 1.24 8.19
CA ALA A 20 21.82 0.73 7.15
C ALA A 20 22.15 1.49 5.88
N ALA A 21 22.51 0.78 4.80
CA ALA A 21 22.63 1.38 3.48
C ALA A 21 21.37 2.20 3.24
N ARG A 22 21.51 3.52 3.12
CA ARG A 22 20.39 4.44 3.09
C ARG A 22 19.75 4.30 1.71
N TYR A 23 18.52 3.79 1.67
CA TYR A 23 17.69 3.82 0.47
C TYR A 23 17.57 5.27 -0.04
N PRO A 24 17.28 5.48 -1.34
CA PRO A 24 17.09 6.82 -1.88
C PRO A 24 16.10 7.63 -1.04
N SER A 25 16.30 8.95 -0.99
CA SER A 25 15.33 9.84 -0.36
C SER A 25 14.20 10.11 -1.34
N TYR A 26 12.96 9.96 -0.89
CA TYR A 26 11.75 10.25 -1.65
C TYR A 26 11.03 11.45 -1.02
N GLY A 27 10.17 12.12 -1.79
CA GLY A 27 9.39 13.26 -1.27
C GLY A 27 8.26 12.81 -0.33
N THR A 28 7.64 11.68 -0.65
CA THR A 28 6.43 11.15 0.00
C THR A 28 6.64 9.79 0.67
N LEU A 29 7.82 9.17 0.51
CA LEU A 29 8.13 7.87 1.12
C LEU A 29 9.27 8.00 2.13
N GLN A 30 9.05 7.49 3.34
CA GLN A 30 10.10 7.37 4.35
C GLN A 30 10.52 5.90 4.44
N THR A 31 11.80 5.62 4.16
CA THR A 31 12.31 4.26 4.08
C THR A 31 13.32 3.95 5.18
N THR A 32 13.21 2.79 5.82
CA THR A 32 14.20 2.27 6.76
C THR A 32 14.48 0.79 6.46
N LYS A 33 15.74 0.47 6.12
CA LYS A 33 16.20 -0.89 5.84
C LYS A 33 16.91 -1.46 7.06
N SER A 34 16.58 -2.69 7.45
CA SER A 34 17.29 -3.43 8.50
C SER A 34 17.11 -4.93 8.28
N ASP A 35 18.18 -5.72 8.38
CA ASP A 35 18.13 -7.20 8.40
C ASP A 35 17.31 -7.82 7.26
N GLY A 36 17.37 -7.22 6.07
CA GLY A 36 16.63 -7.71 4.89
C GLY A 36 15.17 -7.27 4.79
N VAL A 37 14.71 -6.44 5.72
CA VAL A 37 13.38 -5.83 5.71
C VAL A 37 13.51 -4.35 5.36
N LEU A 38 12.77 -3.91 4.34
CA LEU A 38 12.58 -2.51 4.01
C LEU A 38 11.22 -2.04 4.51
N ASN A 39 11.20 -1.19 5.52
CA ASN A 39 10.00 -0.50 5.95
C ASN A 39 9.80 0.75 5.11
N VAL A 40 8.62 0.92 4.53
CA VAL A 40 8.23 2.05 3.70
C VAL A 40 6.98 2.67 4.31
N VAL A 41 7.10 3.89 4.83
CA VAL A 41 5.98 4.66 5.34
C VAL A 41 5.56 5.66 4.26
N ILE A 42 4.32 5.55 3.79
CA ILE A 42 3.74 6.52 2.85
C ILE A 42 3.31 7.74 3.67
N ASN A 43 3.97 8.86 3.46
CA ASN A 43 3.73 10.11 4.15
C ASN A 43 3.70 11.27 3.14
N ASN A 44 2.59 11.36 2.41
CA ASN A 44 2.33 12.44 1.49
C ASN A 44 1.91 13.72 2.24
N THR A 45 2.85 14.66 2.37
CA THR A 45 2.64 15.96 3.01
C THR A 45 1.95 16.99 2.09
N TYR A 46 1.77 16.67 0.80
CA TYR A 46 1.00 17.49 -0.14
C TYR A 46 -0.51 17.33 0.03
N SER A 47 -0.95 16.36 0.84
CA SER A 47 -2.37 16.07 1.10
C SER A 47 -2.66 15.92 2.59
N THR A 48 -3.82 16.43 3.02
CA THR A 48 -4.31 16.26 4.41
C THR A 48 -4.83 14.85 4.69
N ILE A 49 -5.07 14.06 3.64
CA ILE A 49 -5.58 12.69 3.70
C ILE A 49 -4.63 11.72 3.02
N ASN A 50 -3.36 12.10 2.85
CA ASN A 50 -2.32 11.26 2.29
C ASN A 50 -2.71 10.69 0.91
N LEU A 51 -3.30 11.51 0.03
CA LEU A 51 -3.78 11.14 -1.30
C LEU A 51 -2.75 10.32 -2.11
N PHE A 52 -3.21 9.35 -2.91
CA PHE A 52 -2.34 8.60 -3.84
C PHE A 52 -2.07 9.43 -5.13
N ASP A 53 -1.67 10.68 -4.99
CA ASP A 53 -1.47 11.61 -6.10
C ASP A 53 -0.21 11.31 -6.92
N MET A 54 0.11 12.20 -7.87
CA MET A 54 1.31 12.11 -8.70
C MET A 54 2.63 12.08 -7.94
N HIS A 55 2.70 12.65 -6.73
CA HIS A 55 3.92 12.63 -5.93
C HIS A 55 4.15 11.24 -5.36
N VAL A 56 3.11 10.64 -4.77
CA VAL A 56 3.16 9.26 -4.25
C VAL A 56 3.44 8.27 -5.37
N GLN A 57 2.74 8.42 -6.50
CA GLN A 57 2.89 7.50 -7.62
C GLN A 57 4.29 7.54 -8.24
N SER A 58 4.86 8.74 -8.40
CA SER A 58 6.23 8.89 -8.94
C SER A 58 7.28 8.32 -7.99
N ASP A 59 7.18 8.61 -6.69
CA ASP A 59 8.12 8.06 -5.71
C ASP A 59 8.02 6.53 -5.61
N LEU A 60 6.80 5.97 -5.67
CA LEU A 60 6.60 4.53 -5.71
C LEU A 60 7.18 3.89 -6.97
N ALA A 61 7.03 4.53 -8.14
CA ALA A 61 7.63 4.05 -9.38
C ALA A 61 9.16 3.93 -9.26
N ASN A 62 9.82 4.98 -8.74
CA ASN A 62 11.26 5.01 -8.52
C ASN A 62 11.71 3.95 -7.49
N LEU A 63 10.93 3.76 -6.42
CA LEU A 63 11.19 2.71 -5.43
C LEU A 63 11.08 1.31 -6.05
N ILE A 64 10.05 1.06 -6.85
CA ILE A 64 9.84 -0.22 -7.52
C ILE A 64 10.98 -0.53 -8.48
N GLU A 65 11.42 0.44 -9.28
CA GLU A 65 12.57 0.27 -10.17
C GLU A 65 13.84 -0.10 -9.39
N THR A 66 14.08 0.59 -8.26
CA THR A 66 15.19 0.28 -7.35
C THR A 66 15.13 -1.16 -6.84
N LEU A 67 13.95 -1.61 -6.41
CA LEU A 67 13.74 -2.97 -5.90
C LEU A 67 13.83 -4.05 -6.99
N GLN A 68 13.47 -3.71 -8.23
CA GLN A 68 13.52 -4.60 -9.40
C GLN A 68 14.93 -4.77 -9.97
N ALA A 69 15.85 -3.84 -9.69
CA ALA A 69 17.24 -3.87 -10.17
C ALA A 69 18.12 -4.96 -9.50
N ASN A 70 17.53 -6.11 -9.13
CA ASN A 70 18.14 -7.22 -8.41
C ASN A 70 18.69 -6.87 -7.01
N ASP A 71 17.97 -6.03 -6.23
CA ASP A 71 18.28 -5.86 -4.81
C ASP A 71 17.95 -7.14 -4.02
N THR A 72 18.95 -8.04 -3.92
CA THR A 72 18.88 -9.26 -3.12
C THR A 72 19.09 -9.01 -1.62
N ASP A 73 19.54 -7.80 -1.27
CA ASP A 73 19.70 -7.40 0.13
C ASP A 73 18.37 -7.00 0.77
N VAL A 74 17.29 -6.90 0.02
CA VAL A 74 15.94 -6.81 0.59
C VAL A 74 15.18 -8.06 0.20
N ARG A 75 14.56 -8.69 1.21
CA ARG A 75 13.73 -9.89 1.08
C ARG A 75 12.27 -9.60 1.34
N VAL A 76 12.00 -8.59 2.17
CA VAL A 76 10.65 -8.18 2.55
C VAL A 76 10.53 -6.66 2.45
N VAL A 77 9.45 -6.19 1.83
CA VAL A 77 9.05 -4.78 1.85
C VAL A 77 7.75 -4.66 2.64
N VAL A 78 7.76 -3.83 3.68
CA VAL A 78 6.59 -3.55 4.51
C VAL A 78 6.11 -2.14 4.20
N PHE A 79 4.97 -2.03 3.53
CA PHE A 79 4.31 -0.75 3.28
C PHE A 79 3.36 -0.42 4.43
N SER A 80 3.45 0.81 4.92
CA SER A 80 2.67 1.29 6.06
C SER A 80 2.18 2.72 5.90
N LYS A 81 1.27 3.08 6.81
CA LYS A 81 0.49 4.33 6.93
C LYS A 81 -0.59 4.48 5.85
N SER A 82 -1.83 4.67 6.31
CA SER A 82 -3.03 4.62 5.47
C SER A 82 -3.95 5.81 5.73
N VAL A 83 -4.04 6.71 4.76
CA VAL A 83 -5.28 7.13 4.09
C VAL A 83 -4.85 7.36 2.64
N LEU A 84 -5.40 6.66 1.63
CA LEU A 84 -5.01 6.80 0.22
C LEU A 84 -6.27 6.71 -0.67
N PRO A 85 -7.30 7.56 -0.51
CA PRO A 85 -8.32 7.66 -1.54
C PRO A 85 -7.64 8.20 -2.79
N LEU A 86 -7.83 7.57 -3.94
CA LEU A 86 -7.45 8.17 -5.22
C LEU A 86 -8.70 8.65 -5.90
N TYR A 87 -8.85 9.94 -5.86
CA TYR A 87 -9.77 10.67 -6.71
C TYR A 87 -8.99 11.85 -7.29
N ASP A 88 -7.75 11.61 -7.73
CA ASP A 88 -6.97 12.62 -8.45
C ASP A 88 -7.18 12.41 -9.96
N THR A 89 -7.88 13.34 -10.59
CA THR A 89 -8.12 13.39 -12.04
C THR A 89 -6.98 14.11 -12.79
N GLY A 90 -5.92 14.51 -12.09
CA GLY A 90 -4.81 15.27 -12.66
C GLY A 90 -3.80 14.45 -13.45
N PHE A 91 -3.90 13.12 -13.47
CA PHE A 91 -2.97 12.29 -14.24
C PHE A 91 -3.32 12.31 -15.74
N PRO A 92 -2.37 12.68 -16.62
CA PRO A 92 -2.59 12.61 -18.07
C PRO A 92 -2.80 11.17 -18.57
N ASP A 93 -2.17 10.20 -17.90
CA ASP A 93 -2.29 8.78 -18.18
C ASP A 93 -3.07 8.07 -17.07
N MET A 94 -4.35 7.81 -17.34
CA MET A 94 -5.26 7.13 -16.42
C MET A 94 -4.93 5.63 -16.24
N LEU A 95 -4.04 5.06 -17.06
CA LEU A 95 -3.57 3.67 -16.94
C LEU A 95 -2.28 3.53 -16.14
N PHE A 96 -1.53 4.62 -15.96
CA PHE A 96 -0.29 4.61 -15.18
C PHE A 96 -0.46 3.99 -13.77
N PRO A 97 -1.51 4.33 -13.00
CA PRO A 97 -1.70 3.73 -11.69
C PRO A 97 -1.89 2.20 -11.78
N VAL A 98 -2.59 1.69 -12.79
CA VAL A 98 -2.78 0.24 -12.99
C VAL A 98 -1.45 -0.46 -13.31
N ALA A 99 -0.61 0.15 -14.13
CA ALA A 99 0.74 -0.36 -14.41
C ALA A 99 1.62 -0.37 -13.17
N LEU A 100 1.55 0.69 -12.35
CA LEU A 100 2.27 0.79 -11.08
C LEU A 100 1.87 -0.33 -10.12
N LEU A 101 0.56 -0.55 -9.95
CA LEU A 101 0.02 -1.63 -9.12
C LEU A 101 0.44 -3.01 -9.62
N TRP A 102 0.40 -3.24 -10.93
CA TRP A 102 0.90 -4.46 -11.54
C TRP A 102 2.37 -4.70 -11.19
N ASN A 103 3.22 -3.68 -11.26
CA ASN A 103 4.65 -3.82 -10.97
C ASN A 103 4.93 -4.19 -9.51
N ILE A 104 4.10 -3.74 -8.55
CA ILE A 104 4.20 -4.19 -7.15
C ILE A 104 4.02 -5.72 -7.06
N THR A 105 3.07 -6.28 -7.81
CA THR A 105 2.88 -7.74 -7.83
C THR A 105 4.05 -8.51 -8.44
N GLN A 106 4.91 -7.83 -9.23
CA GLN A 106 6.10 -8.40 -9.84
C GLN A 106 7.37 -8.25 -9.00
N LEU A 107 7.30 -7.54 -7.86
CA LEU A 107 8.47 -7.37 -7.01
C LEU A 107 9.02 -8.74 -6.57
N PRO A 108 10.35 -8.95 -6.67
CA PRO A 108 10.98 -10.21 -6.25
C PRO A 108 10.93 -10.40 -4.72
N GLN A 109 10.80 -9.31 -3.97
CA GLN A 109 10.63 -9.33 -2.52
C GLN A 109 9.19 -9.69 -2.12
N ALA A 110 9.04 -10.28 -0.93
CA ALA A 110 7.73 -10.44 -0.31
C ALA A 110 7.19 -9.06 0.09
N THR A 111 5.94 -8.76 -0.23
CA THR A 111 5.32 -7.46 0.09
C THR A 111 4.22 -7.61 1.14
N ILE A 112 4.30 -6.82 2.19
CA ILE A 112 3.32 -6.80 3.29
C ILE A 112 2.74 -5.40 3.39
N ALA A 113 1.41 -5.29 3.36
CA ALA A 113 0.70 -4.05 3.59
C ALA A 113 0.13 -3.99 5.01
N VAL A 114 0.46 -2.93 5.73
CA VAL A 114 -0.03 -2.58 7.06
C VAL A 114 -1.12 -1.52 6.95
N VAL A 115 -2.35 -1.86 7.37
CA VAL A 115 -3.54 -1.02 7.24
C VAL A 115 -3.97 -0.51 8.61
N GLU A 116 -3.71 0.77 8.88
CA GLU A 116 -4.02 1.41 10.18
C GLU A 116 -4.97 2.60 10.04
N GLY A 117 -5.70 2.61 8.92
CA GLY A 117 -6.61 3.67 8.56
C GLY A 117 -7.47 3.28 7.36
N ARG A 118 -8.12 4.27 6.76
CA ARG A 118 -9.08 4.05 5.68
C ARG A 118 -8.35 3.81 4.36
N THR A 119 -8.70 2.74 3.66
CA THR A 119 -8.17 2.48 2.32
C THR A 119 -9.30 2.26 1.34
N ARG A 120 -9.39 3.13 0.34
CA ARG A 120 -10.52 3.22 -0.60
C ARG A 120 -10.03 3.45 -2.01
N GLY A 121 -10.77 2.94 -3.01
CA GLY A 121 -10.39 3.09 -4.41
C GLY A 121 -8.98 2.52 -4.64
N ILE A 122 -8.10 3.28 -5.29
CA ILE A 122 -6.74 2.78 -5.55
C ILE A 122 -5.95 2.46 -4.29
N GLY A 123 -6.23 3.12 -3.17
CA GLY A 123 -5.55 2.81 -1.92
C GLY A 123 -5.78 1.37 -1.52
N ASN A 124 -6.99 0.83 -1.74
CA ASN A 124 -7.25 -0.58 -1.56
C ASN A 124 -6.57 -1.43 -2.65
N GLU A 125 -6.57 -0.99 -3.90
CA GLU A 125 -5.98 -1.74 -5.00
C GLU A 125 -4.45 -1.87 -4.83
N PHE A 126 -3.81 -0.85 -4.25
CA PHE A 126 -2.44 -0.89 -3.76
C PHE A 126 -2.23 -1.97 -2.69
N LEU A 127 -3.09 -2.03 -1.67
CA LEU A 127 -3.03 -3.10 -0.67
C LEU A 127 -3.18 -4.48 -1.31
N MET A 128 -4.11 -4.61 -2.24
CA MET A 128 -4.40 -5.85 -2.96
C MET A 128 -3.28 -6.29 -3.90
N SER A 129 -2.40 -5.34 -4.29
CA SER A 129 -1.21 -5.63 -5.08
C SER A 129 -0.06 -6.18 -4.24
N CYS A 130 -0.15 -6.07 -2.90
CA CYS A 130 0.80 -6.70 -1.99
C CYS A 130 0.46 -8.17 -1.73
N ASP A 131 1.47 -8.99 -1.42
CA ASP A 131 1.28 -10.43 -1.19
C ASP A 131 0.41 -10.69 0.05
N MET A 132 0.66 -9.92 1.12
CA MET A 132 0.00 -10.06 2.42
C MET A 132 -0.54 -8.72 2.93
N ARG A 133 -1.65 -8.75 3.65
CA ARG A 133 -2.36 -7.57 4.16
C ARG A 133 -2.79 -7.82 5.60
N PHE A 134 -2.47 -6.90 6.51
CA PHE A 134 -2.88 -6.96 7.91
C PHE A 134 -3.49 -5.63 8.31
N ALA A 135 -4.61 -5.66 9.03
CA ALA A 135 -5.39 -4.46 9.32
C ALA A 135 -5.73 -4.29 10.81
N SER A 136 -5.76 -3.04 11.27
CA SER A 136 -6.33 -2.66 12.58
C SER A 136 -7.54 -1.75 12.37
N THR A 137 -8.63 -2.05 13.10
CA THR A 137 -9.91 -1.31 13.32
C THR A 137 -10.54 -0.44 12.22
N SER A 138 -9.98 -0.38 11.02
CA SER A 138 -10.26 0.67 10.05
C SER A 138 -11.00 0.12 8.82
N PRO A 139 -11.87 0.93 8.19
CA PRO A 139 -12.66 0.44 7.08
C PRO A 139 -11.89 0.38 5.75
N LEU A 140 -12.18 -0.64 4.96
CA LEU A 140 -11.64 -0.90 3.62
C LEU A 140 -12.73 -0.83 2.55
N ARG A 141 -12.37 -0.41 1.32
CA ARG A 141 -13.22 -0.46 0.12
C ARG A 141 -12.40 -0.53 -1.17
N GLY A 142 -12.78 -1.37 -2.12
CA GLY A 142 -12.23 -1.34 -3.48
C GLY A 142 -12.77 -2.49 -4.33
N ALA A 143 -12.35 -2.55 -5.59
CA ALA A 143 -12.94 -3.45 -6.57
C ALA A 143 -11.92 -4.41 -7.20
N MET A 144 -10.80 -3.88 -7.72
CA MET A 144 -9.82 -4.71 -8.42
C MET A 144 -9.21 -5.76 -7.48
N TYR A 145 -8.95 -6.95 -8.03
CA TYR A 145 -8.46 -8.16 -7.35
C TYR A 145 -9.42 -8.80 -6.31
N LEU A 146 -10.47 -8.10 -5.88
CA LEU A 146 -11.31 -8.51 -4.74
C LEU A 146 -12.07 -9.83 -5.01
N SER A 147 -12.56 -10.03 -6.24
CA SER A 147 -13.33 -11.22 -6.64
C SER A 147 -12.59 -12.54 -6.48
N ARG A 148 -11.26 -12.52 -6.56
CA ARG A 148 -10.41 -13.71 -6.38
C ARG A 148 -10.12 -14.00 -4.91
N LEU A 149 -10.30 -13.02 -4.01
CA LEU A 149 -10.12 -13.21 -2.57
C LEU A 149 -11.42 -13.58 -1.86
N ILE A 150 -12.51 -12.84 -2.11
CA ILE A 150 -13.76 -12.97 -1.33
C ILE A 150 -14.90 -13.63 -2.12
N GLY A 151 -14.64 -14.00 -3.37
CA GLY A 151 -15.62 -14.61 -4.27
C GLY A 151 -16.60 -13.61 -4.90
N ARG A 152 -17.34 -14.09 -5.90
CA ARG A 152 -18.18 -13.27 -6.78
C ARG A 152 -19.32 -12.55 -6.05
N GLY A 153 -20.04 -13.25 -5.18
CA GLY A 153 -21.24 -12.71 -4.50
C GLY A 153 -20.91 -11.50 -3.62
N LEU A 154 -19.98 -11.68 -2.68
CA LEU A 154 -19.54 -10.61 -1.79
C LEU A 154 -18.87 -9.46 -2.55
N THR A 155 -18.19 -9.75 -3.66
CA THR A 155 -17.62 -8.69 -4.50
C THR A 155 -18.72 -7.81 -5.09
N PHE A 156 -19.80 -8.39 -5.62
CA PHE A 156 -20.92 -7.58 -6.10
C PHE A 156 -21.55 -6.75 -4.99
N GLU A 157 -21.73 -7.33 -3.80
CA GLU A 157 -22.27 -6.62 -2.65
C GLU A 157 -21.42 -5.39 -2.31
N TYR A 158 -20.11 -5.55 -2.09
CA TYR A 158 -19.27 -4.44 -1.64
C TYR A 158 -18.92 -3.43 -2.74
N VAL A 159 -18.70 -3.89 -3.97
CA VAL A 159 -18.33 -2.99 -5.07
C VAL A 159 -19.52 -2.16 -5.53
N LEU A 160 -20.70 -2.77 -5.72
CA LEU A 160 -21.87 -2.04 -6.20
C LEU A 160 -22.49 -1.14 -5.12
N SER A 161 -22.43 -1.53 -3.85
CA SER A 161 -22.93 -0.69 -2.75
C SER A 161 -21.98 0.44 -2.37
N SER A 162 -20.69 0.32 -2.71
CA SER A 162 -19.62 1.17 -2.20
C SER A 162 -19.56 1.23 -0.66
N ALA A 163 -20.02 0.16 0.01
CA ALA A 163 -19.99 0.07 1.46
C ALA A 163 -18.55 -0.02 1.99
N ASP A 164 -18.34 0.59 3.15
CA ASP A 164 -17.10 0.43 3.92
C ASP A 164 -17.18 -0.87 4.74
N VAL A 165 -16.09 -1.63 4.77
CA VAL A 165 -16.00 -2.91 5.50
C VAL A 165 -14.98 -2.82 6.63
N ASP A 166 -15.37 -3.14 7.86
CA ASP A 166 -14.47 -3.13 9.01
C ASP A 166 -13.39 -4.23 8.90
N ALA A 167 -12.25 -4.03 9.58
CA ALA A 167 -11.11 -4.95 9.53
C ALA A 167 -11.46 -6.40 9.91
N ARG A 168 -12.32 -6.64 10.92
CA ARG A 168 -12.68 -8.00 11.35
C ARG A 168 -13.54 -8.70 10.30
N THR A 169 -14.48 -7.98 9.70
CA THR A 169 -15.26 -8.49 8.56
C THR A 169 -14.36 -8.75 7.36
N ALA A 170 -13.45 -7.83 7.03
CA ALA A 170 -12.49 -7.99 5.95
C ALA A 170 -11.61 -9.24 6.14
N ALA A 171 -11.16 -9.52 7.36
CA ALA A 171 -10.40 -10.74 7.67
C ALA A 171 -11.27 -12.00 7.53
N ARG A 172 -12.51 -11.97 8.05
CA ARG A 172 -13.46 -13.10 7.98
C ARG A 172 -13.77 -13.54 6.55
N VAL A 173 -13.87 -12.58 5.63
CA VAL A 173 -14.19 -12.86 4.21
C VAL A 173 -12.94 -13.11 3.35
N GLY A 174 -11.73 -12.97 3.90
CA GLY A 174 -10.47 -13.20 3.19
C GLY A 174 -9.91 -11.99 2.42
N TRP A 175 -10.44 -10.79 2.63
CA TRP A 175 -9.92 -9.56 2.00
C TRP A 175 -8.53 -9.21 2.57
N VAL A 176 -8.39 -9.26 3.89
CA VAL A 176 -7.09 -9.15 4.59
C VAL A 176 -6.74 -10.49 5.25
N ASN A 177 -5.46 -10.74 5.48
CA ASN A 177 -4.99 -11.99 6.07
C ASN A 177 -5.39 -12.12 7.55
N ALA A 178 -5.30 -11.03 8.32
CA ALA A 178 -5.77 -10.98 9.70
C ALA A 178 -6.10 -9.54 10.13
N ALA A 179 -6.94 -9.44 11.16
CA ALA A 179 -7.29 -8.19 11.81
C ALA A 179 -6.84 -8.19 13.27
N PHE A 180 -6.43 -7.02 13.75
CA PHE A 180 -5.90 -6.82 15.10
C PHE A 180 -6.67 -5.71 15.82
N ASP A 181 -6.76 -5.83 17.14
CA ASP A 181 -7.44 -4.85 17.99
C ASP A 181 -6.64 -3.56 18.16
N THR A 182 -5.31 -3.68 18.19
CA THR A 182 -4.43 -2.53 18.35
C THR A 182 -3.39 -2.45 17.24
N SER A 183 -3.01 -1.21 16.88
CA SER A 183 -1.86 -0.90 16.03
C SER A 183 -0.60 -1.62 16.53
N ARG A 184 -0.35 -1.61 17.84
CA ARG A 184 0.82 -2.25 18.44
C ARG A 184 0.87 -3.75 18.15
N GLU A 185 -0.22 -4.48 18.36
CA GLU A 185 -0.26 -5.93 18.11
C GLU A 185 -0.07 -6.25 16.62
N LEU A 186 -0.69 -5.44 15.75
CA LEU A 186 -0.49 -5.54 14.31
C LEU A 186 0.98 -5.40 13.93
N HIS A 187 1.65 -4.35 14.41
CA HIS A 187 3.06 -4.09 14.11
C HIS A 187 3.97 -5.18 14.67
N GLN A 188 3.72 -5.64 15.89
CA GLN A 188 4.48 -6.74 16.49
C GLN A 188 4.36 -8.03 15.65
N TYR A 189 3.16 -8.36 15.20
CA TYR A 189 2.94 -9.52 14.34
C TYR A 189 3.66 -9.38 12.99
N VAL A 190 3.51 -8.23 12.32
CA VAL A 190 4.13 -7.99 11.01
C VAL A 190 5.65 -7.96 11.10
N GLN A 191 6.23 -7.36 12.15
CA GLN A 191 7.67 -7.37 12.37
C GLN A 191 8.20 -8.79 12.55
N ALA A 192 7.55 -9.61 13.37
CA ALA A 192 7.94 -11.00 13.57
C ALA A 192 7.85 -11.83 12.27
N LEU A 193 6.78 -11.63 11.49
CA LEU A 193 6.59 -12.29 10.20
C LEU A 193 7.64 -11.86 9.18
N ALA A 194 7.89 -10.55 9.04
CA ALA A 194 8.89 -10.01 8.12
C ALA A 194 10.30 -10.50 8.47
N ALA A 195 10.67 -10.47 9.75
CA ALA A 195 11.94 -10.98 10.24
C ALA A 195 12.11 -12.48 9.91
N ARG A 196 11.05 -13.28 10.09
CA ARG A 196 11.07 -14.71 9.73
C ARG A 196 11.28 -14.91 8.23
N ILE A 197 10.57 -14.18 7.38
CA ILE A 197 10.70 -14.32 5.92
C ILE A 197 12.09 -13.88 5.46
N ALA A 198 12.66 -12.84 6.08
CA ALA A 198 13.99 -12.32 5.75
C ALA A 198 15.15 -13.30 6.03
N LEU A 199 14.90 -14.39 6.76
CA LEU A 199 15.87 -15.48 6.95
C LEU A 199 16.03 -16.36 5.70
N PHE A 200 15.06 -16.35 4.78
CA PHE A 200 15.07 -17.24 3.62
C PHE A 200 15.88 -16.66 2.45
N PRO A 201 16.50 -17.52 1.61
CA PRO A 201 17.18 -17.06 0.40
C PRO A 201 16.22 -16.32 -0.54
N ALA A 202 16.66 -15.18 -1.09
CA ALA A 202 15.85 -14.35 -1.99
C ALA A 202 15.29 -15.15 -3.18
N ALA A 203 16.09 -16.03 -3.79
CA ALA A 203 15.65 -16.90 -4.88
C ALA A 203 14.46 -17.82 -4.49
N GLY A 204 14.41 -18.29 -3.24
CA GLY A 204 13.31 -19.09 -2.74
C GLY A 204 12.01 -18.30 -2.59
N ILE A 205 12.12 -17.03 -2.15
CA ILE A 205 10.98 -16.10 -2.07
C ILE A 205 10.44 -15.82 -3.49
N VAL A 206 11.32 -15.50 -4.44
CA VAL A 206 10.96 -15.26 -5.84
C VAL A 206 10.27 -16.46 -6.46
N ALA A 207 10.83 -17.67 -6.29
CA ALA A 207 10.26 -18.89 -6.86
C ALA A 207 8.87 -19.20 -6.27
N THR A 208 8.71 -19.04 -4.95
CA THR A 208 7.43 -19.23 -4.26
C THR A 208 6.38 -18.25 -4.79
N LYS A 209 6.73 -16.96 -4.87
CA LYS A 209 5.83 -15.91 -5.35
C LYS A 209 5.45 -16.11 -6.82
N THR A 210 6.40 -16.53 -7.65
CA THR A 210 6.16 -16.86 -9.06
C THR A 210 5.11 -17.97 -9.20
N GLY A 211 5.26 -19.06 -8.45
CA GLY A 211 4.32 -20.19 -8.49
C GLY A 211 2.92 -19.81 -8.02
N ILE A 212 2.80 -19.04 -6.93
CA ILE A 212 1.50 -18.56 -6.43
C ILE A 212 0.84 -17.61 -7.44
N ASN A 213 1.57 -16.61 -7.95
CA ASN A 213 1.03 -15.61 -8.87
C ASN A 213 0.63 -16.19 -10.23
N ALA A 214 1.24 -17.31 -10.65
CA ALA A 214 0.86 -18.01 -11.88
C ALA A 214 -0.61 -18.50 -11.85
N VAL A 215 -1.18 -18.74 -10.67
CA VAL A 215 -2.55 -19.26 -10.52
C VAL A 215 -3.52 -18.26 -9.90
N THR A 216 -3.06 -17.35 -9.03
CA THR A 216 -3.95 -16.45 -8.28
C THR A 216 -4.05 -15.05 -8.85
N ARG A 217 -3.05 -14.56 -9.60
CA ARG A 217 -3.03 -13.17 -10.06
C ARG A 217 -3.76 -13.04 -11.41
N PRO A 218 -4.63 -12.03 -11.60
CA PRO A 218 -5.13 -11.67 -12.93
C PRO A 218 -3.98 -11.45 -13.93
N SER A 219 -4.20 -11.67 -15.21
CA SER A 219 -3.22 -11.25 -16.22
C SER A 219 -3.19 -9.72 -16.34
N ARG A 220 -2.09 -9.17 -16.86
CA ARG A 220 -1.98 -7.73 -17.14
C ARG A 220 -3.11 -7.26 -18.06
N ASP A 221 -3.44 -8.05 -19.09
CA ASP A 221 -4.48 -7.71 -20.06
C ASP A 221 -5.86 -7.58 -19.42
N VAL A 222 -6.19 -8.44 -18.45
CA VAL A 222 -7.45 -8.34 -17.70
C VAL A 222 -7.51 -7.03 -16.92
N LEU A 223 -6.39 -6.60 -16.30
CA LEU A 223 -6.34 -5.34 -15.55
C LEU A 223 -6.42 -4.13 -16.47
N VAL A 224 -5.73 -4.17 -17.62
CA VAL A 224 -5.78 -3.10 -18.63
C VAL A 224 -7.20 -2.98 -19.19
N GLN A 225 -7.85 -4.09 -19.51
CA GLN A 225 -9.21 -4.10 -20.03
C GLN A 225 -10.21 -3.55 -19.01
N ASP A 226 -10.07 -3.91 -17.73
CA ASP A 226 -10.91 -3.38 -16.64
C ASP A 226 -10.75 -1.86 -16.52
N ALA A 227 -9.50 -1.37 -16.52
CA ALA A 227 -9.20 0.05 -16.50
C ALA A 227 -9.76 0.79 -17.73
N GLN A 228 -9.74 0.18 -18.91
CA GLN A 228 -10.35 0.76 -20.10
C GLN A 228 -11.88 0.83 -19.98
N ASN A 229 -12.52 -0.25 -19.52
CA ASN A 229 -13.98 -0.36 -19.41
C ASN A 229 -14.56 0.55 -18.32
N VAL A 230 -13.82 0.76 -17.23
CA VAL A 230 -14.27 1.56 -16.09
C VAL A 230 -13.71 2.97 -16.18
N ILE A 231 -12.39 3.12 -16.20
CA ILE A 231 -11.74 4.42 -16.08
C ILE A 231 -11.85 5.19 -17.40
N ALA A 232 -11.30 4.64 -18.49
CA ALA A 232 -11.25 5.36 -19.76
C ALA A 232 -12.66 5.61 -20.35
N ALA A 233 -13.58 4.66 -20.21
CA ALA A 233 -14.92 4.78 -20.75
C ALA A 233 -15.87 5.65 -19.90
N LEU A 234 -15.79 5.58 -18.56
CA LEU A 234 -16.77 6.24 -17.70
C LEU A 234 -16.31 7.60 -17.16
N VAL A 235 -15.02 7.80 -16.89
CA VAL A 235 -14.53 9.07 -16.33
C VAL A 235 -14.88 10.28 -17.20
N PRO A 236 -14.81 10.24 -18.54
CA PRO A 236 -15.16 11.39 -19.36
C PRO A 236 -16.66 11.69 -19.43
N THR A 237 -17.52 10.78 -18.94
CA THR A 237 -18.97 10.92 -19.07
C THR A 237 -19.53 12.02 -18.15
N PRO A 238 -20.56 12.78 -18.56
CA PRO A 238 -21.14 13.82 -17.73
C PRO A 238 -21.60 13.34 -16.33
N PRO A 239 -22.27 12.17 -16.18
CA PRO A 239 -22.68 11.70 -14.85
C PRO A 239 -21.51 11.50 -13.87
N VAL A 240 -20.39 10.95 -14.35
CA VAL A 240 -19.20 10.74 -13.49
C VAL A 240 -18.52 12.07 -13.18
N GLN A 241 -18.38 12.96 -14.16
CA GLN A 241 -17.82 14.29 -13.95
C GLN A 241 -18.65 15.12 -12.95
N ASP A 242 -19.98 15.06 -13.03
CA ASP A 242 -20.85 15.78 -12.11
C ASP A 242 -20.83 15.19 -10.69
N ALA A 243 -20.83 13.85 -10.56
CA ALA A 243 -20.64 13.19 -9.28
C ALA A 243 -19.28 13.55 -8.64
N PHE A 244 -18.23 13.63 -9.46
CA PHE A 244 -16.89 14.02 -9.02
C PHE A 244 -16.84 15.48 -8.54
N LYS A 245 -17.42 16.43 -9.28
CA LYS A 245 -17.53 17.83 -8.84
C LYS A 245 -18.25 17.96 -7.50
N ARG A 246 -19.37 17.25 -7.32
CA ARG A 246 -20.10 17.22 -6.03
C ARG A 246 -19.25 16.62 -4.93
N PHE A 247 -18.53 15.55 -5.23
CA PHE A 247 -17.60 14.93 -4.27
C PHE A 247 -16.52 15.92 -3.82
N LEU A 248 -15.88 16.66 -4.75
CA LEU A 248 -14.91 17.69 -4.41
C LEU A 248 -15.53 18.81 -3.56
N GLN A 249 -16.76 19.24 -3.86
CA GLN A 249 -17.45 20.25 -3.05
C GLN A 249 -17.70 19.76 -1.61
N VAL A 250 -18.27 18.56 -1.45
CA VAL A 250 -18.62 17.99 -0.13
C VAL A 250 -17.37 17.69 0.70
N THR A 251 -16.29 17.23 0.05
CA THR A 251 -15.00 16.94 0.71
C THR A 251 -14.12 18.17 0.90
N ARG A 252 -14.52 19.36 0.40
CA ARG A 252 -13.69 20.57 0.36
C ARG A 252 -12.34 20.28 -0.29
N ASN A 253 -12.41 19.79 -1.52
CA ASN A 253 -11.28 19.38 -2.34
C ASN A 253 -10.42 18.30 -1.65
N GLN A 254 -11.07 17.18 -1.29
CA GLN A 254 -10.39 16.01 -0.70
C GLN A 254 -9.62 16.36 0.57
N SER A 255 -10.25 17.14 1.44
CA SER A 255 -9.75 17.46 2.77
C SER A 255 -10.36 16.51 3.81
N ILE A 256 -9.66 16.33 4.94
CA ILE A 256 -10.19 15.54 6.05
C ILE A 256 -11.53 16.11 6.54
N GLY A 257 -12.57 15.27 6.60
CA GLY A 257 -13.92 15.68 6.97
C GLY A 257 -14.90 14.50 7.03
N PRO A 258 -16.17 14.74 7.39
CA PRO A 258 -17.15 13.67 7.60
C PRO A 258 -17.30 12.72 6.41
N MET A 259 -17.29 13.26 5.19
CA MET A 259 -17.37 12.45 3.96
C MET A 259 -16.13 11.56 3.77
N GLU A 260 -14.92 12.11 3.93
CA GLU A 260 -13.69 11.33 3.85
C GLU A 260 -13.51 10.38 5.04
N LEU A 261 -14.15 10.62 6.19
CA LEU A 261 -14.09 9.71 7.32
C LEU A 261 -15.13 8.60 7.23
N ASN A 262 -16.33 8.89 6.72
CA ASN A 262 -17.48 8.00 6.80
C ASN A 262 -18.14 7.78 5.43
N TYR A 263 -17.35 7.78 4.35
CA TYR A 263 -17.83 7.69 2.97
C TYR A 263 -18.92 6.65 2.77
N GLY A 264 -18.77 5.42 3.28
CA GLY A 264 -19.80 4.38 3.11
C GLY A 264 -21.18 4.78 3.66
N ALA A 265 -21.24 5.53 4.76
CA ALA A 265 -22.48 6.05 5.33
C ALA A 265 -22.93 7.35 4.63
N GLU A 266 -21.98 8.14 4.13
CA GLU A 266 -22.20 9.50 3.62
C GLU A 266 -22.43 9.57 2.10
N VAL A 267 -22.16 8.48 1.36
CA VAL A 267 -22.22 8.44 -0.11
C VAL A 267 -23.56 8.89 -0.68
N ARG A 268 -24.67 8.67 0.05
CA ARG A 268 -26.01 9.11 -0.36
C ARG A 268 -26.12 10.64 -0.49
N ARG A 269 -25.30 11.40 0.23
CA ARG A 269 -25.26 12.88 0.12
C ARG A 269 -24.70 13.37 -1.21
N LEU A 270 -24.08 12.51 -2.03
CA LEU A 270 -23.64 12.89 -3.38
C LEU A 270 -24.81 12.90 -4.39
N PHE A 271 -25.90 12.21 -4.07
CA PHE A 271 -27.00 11.93 -4.98
C PHE A 271 -28.32 12.58 -4.59
N ASN A 272 -28.40 13.17 -3.40
CA ASN A 272 -29.54 13.92 -2.86
C ASN A 272 -29.21 15.40 -2.73
#